data_AF-A0A9E4QD04-F1
#
_entry.id   AF-A0A9E4QD04-F1
#
_cell.length_a   1.000
_cell.length_b   1.000
_cell.length_c   1.000
_cell.angle_alpha   90.00
_cell.angle_beta   90.00
_cell.angle_gamma   90.00
#
_symmetry.space_group_name_H-M   'P 1'
#
loop_
_entity.id
_entity.type
_entity.pdbx_description
1 polymer ?
#
loop_
_entity_poly.entity_id
_entity_poly.type
_entity_poly.pdbx_seq_one_letter_code
_entity_poly.pdbx_strand_id
1 'polypeptide(L)'
;MPIYEYYCVQCDAEYEIMRSVSQIDEPAPCRVCGQPGRRQLSTFSFKSNTFTAPHLKPMRGKPLRSHNREAAPGPSGGKASE
;
A
#
# COMPACT_ATOMS: atom_id res chain seq x y z
N MET A 1 -8.17 -4.18 16.20
CA MET A 1 -8.87 -3.66 15.00
C MET A 1 -7.99 -3.90 13.79
N PRO A 2 -8.52 -4.32 12.64
CA PRO A 2 -7.72 -4.50 11.43
C PRO A 2 -7.16 -3.16 10.94
N ILE A 3 -5.94 -3.21 10.41
CA ILE A 3 -5.27 -2.09 9.75
C ILE A 3 -5.50 -2.24 8.25
N TYR A 4 -6.00 -1.19 7.61
CA TYR A 4 -6.17 -1.10 6.18
C TYR A 4 -5.23 -0.05 5.61
N GLU A 5 -4.75 -0.32 4.41
CA GLU A 5 -3.84 0.53 3.69
C GLU A 5 -4.57 1.21 2.52
N TYR A 6 -4.28 2.48 2.33
CA TYR A 6 -4.90 3.31 1.32
C TYR A 6 -3.85 4.12 0.58
N TYR A 7 -4.12 4.41 -0.69
CA TYR A 7 -3.29 5.23 -1.54
C TYR A 7 -4.07 6.44 -2.04
N CYS A 8 -3.48 7.61 -1.93
CA CYS A 8 -4.01 8.82 -2.54
C CYS A 8 -3.33 9.09 -3.89
N VAL A 9 -4.11 9.11 -4.97
CA VAL A 9 -3.61 9.41 -6.34
C VAL A 9 -3.24 10.88 -6.52
N GLN A 10 -3.77 11.78 -5.69
CA GLN A 10 -3.48 13.22 -5.80
C GLN A 10 -2.20 13.61 -5.08
N CYS A 11 -1.91 12.97 -3.95
CA CYS A 11 -0.72 13.26 -3.13
C CYS A 11 0.41 12.24 -3.36
N ASP A 12 0.15 11.21 -4.17
CA ASP A 12 1.02 10.05 -4.35
C ASP A 12 1.57 9.49 -3.02
N ALA A 13 0.69 9.43 -2.01
CA ALA A 13 1.02 9.07 -0.65
C ALA A 13 0.24 7.85 -0.18
N GLU A 14 0.93 6.93 0.49
CA GLU A 14 0.38 5.77 1.18
C GLU A 14 0.07 6.13 2.64
N TYR A 15 -1.02 5.60 3.16
CA TYR A 15 -1.39 5.80 4.56
C TYR A 15 -2.20 4.62 5.11
N GLU A 16 -2.07 4.43 6.42
CA GLU A 16 -2.71 3.34 7.14
C GLU A 16 -3.80 3.86 8.07
N ILE A 17 -4.92 3.15 8.13
CA ILE A 17 -6.03 3.46 9.03
C ILE A 17 -6.52 2.18 9.70
N MET A 18 -6.65 2.22 11.03
CA MET A 18 -7.39 1.23 11.77
C MET A 18 -8.89 1.47 11.59
N ARG A 19 -9.60 0.50 11.02
CA ARG A 19 -11.07 0.55 10.88
C ARG A 19 -11.71 -0.75 11.35
N SER A 20 -12.97 -0.66 11.72
CA SER A 20 -13.78 -1.86 11.89
C SER A 20 -14.10 -2.49 10.52
N VAL A 21 -14.42 -3.79 10.51
CA VAL A 21 -14.78 -4.49 9.26
C VAL A 21 -16.01 -3.86 8.61
N SER A 22 -16.97 -3.39 9.41
CA SER A 22 -18.20 -2.74 8.93
C SER A 22 -17.96 -1.40 8.22
N GLN A 23 -16.81 -0.77 8.43
CA GLN A 23 -16.44 0.54 7.87
C GLN A 23 -15.48 0.43 6.67
N ILE A 24 -15.27 -0.78 6.15
CA ILE A 24 -14.41 -1.03 4.99
C ILE A 24 -14.93 -0.31 3.74
N ASP A 25 -16.24 -0.35 3.53
CA ASP A 25 -16.87 0.20 2.33
C ASP A 25 -17.02 1.72 2.39
N GLU A 26 -16.79 2.34 3.55
CA GLU A 26 -16.81 3.78 3.70
C GLU A 26 -15.56 4.43 3.10
N PRO A 27 -15.68 5.59 2.45
CA PRO A 27 -14.54 6.30 1.89
C PRO A 27 -13.52 6.65 2.99
N ALA A 28 -12.25 6.42 2.70
CA ALA A 28 -11.14 6.84 3.53
C ALA A 28 -10.55 8.15 2.97
N PRO A 29 -10.77 9.30 3.62
CA PRO A 29 -10.17 10.54 3.18
C PRO A 29 -8.66 10.53 3.47
N CYS A 30 -7.88 11.04 2.51
CA CYS A 30 -6.45 11.23 2.67
C CYS A 30 -6.15 12.24 3.79
N ARG A 31 -5.16 11.94 4.65
CA ARG A 31 -4.69 12.83 5.73
C ARG A 31 -4.12 14.16 5.23
N VAL A 32 -3.71 14.23 3.95
CA VAL A 32 -3.03 15.39 3.36
C VAL A 32 -4.02 16.32 2.63
N CYS A 33 -4.89 15.76 1.79
CA CYS A 33 -5.77 16.56 0.92
C CYS A 33 -7.28 16.35 1.14
N GLY A 34 -7.68 15.41 2.01
CA GLY A 34 -9.08 15.09 2.28
C GLY A 34 -9.81 14.33 1.16
N GLN A 35 -9.18 14.12 0.00
CA GLN A 35 -9.77 13.36 -1.11
C GLN A 35 -9.87 11.87 -0.79
N PRO A 36 -10.88 11.15 -1.34
CA PRO A 36 -11.04 9.72 -1.10
C PRO A 36 -9.86 8.93 -1.68
N GLY A 37 -9.17 8.19 -0.82
CA GLY A 37 -8.10 7.27 -1.23
C GLY A 37 -8.64 5.93 -1.70
N ARG A 38 -7.85 5.25 -2.53
CA ARG A 38 -8.16 3.89 -2.99
C ARG A 38 -7.58 2.88 -2.01
N ARG A 39 -8.39 1.91 -1.59
CA ARG A 39 -7.92 0.82 -0.71
C ARG A 39 -6.91 -0.04 -1.46
N GLN A 40 -5.73 -0.20 -0.86
CA GLN A 40 -4.71 -1.12 -1.35
C GLN A 40 -4.87 -2.45 -0.62
N LEU A 41 -4.98 -3.53 -1.39
CA LEU A 41 -4.87 -4.87 -0.87
C LEU A 41 -3.42 -5.32 -1.00
N SER A 42 -2.87 -5.91 0.05
CA SER A 42 -1.60 -6.62 -0.04
C SER A 42 -1.75 -7.81 -0.97
N THR A 43 -1.23 -7.68 -2.19
CA THR A 43 -1.10 -8.81 -3.10
C THR A 43 0.04 -9.70 -2.58
N PHE A 44 -0.26 -10.54 -1.59
CA PHE A 44 0.62 -11.64 -1.22
C PHE A 44 0.61 -12.66 -2.36
N SER A 45 1.46 -12.44 -3.36
CA SER A 45 1.63 -13.38 -4.46
C SER A 45 2.51 -14.53 -3.99
N PHE A 46 1.92 -15.71 -3.77
CA PHE A 46 2.67 -16.94 -3.59
C PHE A 46 3.36 -17.30 -4.92
N LYS A 47 4.65 -16.97 -5.04
CA LYS A 47 5.49 -17.49 -6.12
C LYS A 47 5.88 -18.93 -5.76
N SER A 48 5.01 -19.89 -5.99
CA SER A 48 5.34 -21.31 -5.84
C SER A 48 5.68 -21.92 -7.20
N ASN A 49 6.90 -22.42 -7.38
CA ASN A 49 7.32 -23.13 -8.60
C ASN A 49 6.97 -24.64 -8.54
N THR A 50 5.96 -25.02 -7.75
CA THR A 50 5.54 -26.41 -7.54
C THR A 50 4.53 -26.84 -8.59
N PHE A 51 4.60 -28.11 -9.00
CA PHE A 51 3.82 -28.76 -10.07
C PHE A 51 2.29 -28.57 -9.95
N THR A 52 1.77 -28.28 -8.76
CA THR A 52 0.35 -28.07 -8.48
C THR A 52 -0.14 -26.62 -8.68
N ALA A 53 0.75 -25.67 -8.97
CA ALA A 53 0.36 -24.30 -9.24
C ALA A 53 -0.29 -24.22 -10.63
N PRO A 54 -1.57 -23.79 -10.74
CA PRO A 54 -2.16 -23.56 -12.05
C PRO A 54 -1.31 -22.54 -12.82
N HIS A 55 -1.18 -22.72 -14.13
CA HIS A 55 -0.38 -21.86 -15.01
C HIS A 55 -1.06 -20.49 -15.19
N LEU A 56 -1.17 -19.75 -14.09
CA LEU A 56 -1.69 -18.40 -14.01
C LEU A 56 -0.69 -17.53 -14.76
N LYS A 57 -1.13 -17.00 -15.91
CA LYS A 57 -0.32 -16.04 -16.67
C LYS A 57 0.05 -14.89 -15.73
N PRO A 58 1.33 -14.49 -15.68
CA PRO A 58 1.73 -13.33 -14.90
C PRO A 58 0.86 -12.15 -15.37
N MET A 59 0.18 -11.49 -14.42
CA MET A 59 -0.65 -10.34 -14.76
C MET A 59 0.26 -9.31 -15.43
N ARG A 60 -0.04 -8.99 -16.69
CA ARG A 60 0.77 -8.13 -17.57
C ARG A 60 0.60 -6.65 -17.24
N GLY A 61 0.23 -6.35 -16.00
CA GLY A 61 0.03 -5.03 -15.44
C GLY A 61 1.04 -4.80 -14.33
N LYS A 62 1.47 -3.56 -14.20
CA LYS A 62 2.26 -3.12 -13.05
C LYS A 62 1.40 -3.38 -11.80
N PRO A 63 1.94 -4.03 -10.74
CA PRO A 63 1.15 -4.25 -9.54
C PRO A 63 0.64 -2.90 -9.04
N LEU A 64 -0.59 -2.85 -8.50
CA LEU A 64 -1.19 -1.59 -8.03
C LEU A 64 -0.33 -0.89 -6.96
N ARG A 65 0.63 -1.60 -6.36
CA ARG A 65 1.67 -1.11 -5.45
C ARG A 65 2.96 -0.61 -6.10
N SER A 66 3.06 -0.54 -7.43
CA SER A 66 4.23 0.06 -8.11
C SER A 66 4.10 1.59 -8.22
N HIS A 67 3.32 2.22 -7.33
CA HIS A 67 3.45 3.65 -7.11
C HIS A 67 4.78 3.89 -6.40
N ASN A 68 5.47 4.94 -6.82
CA ASN A 68 6.92 5.08 -6.72
C ASN A 68 7.44 4.88 -5.29
N ARG A 69 8.18 3.78 -5.04
CA ARG A 69 8.81 3.47 -3.75
C ARG A 69 10.09 4.31 -3.50
N GLU A 70 10.20 5.45 -4.17
CA GLU A 70 11.35 6.34 -4.14
C GLU A 70 10.97 7.69 -3.53
N ALA A 71 10.50 7.68 -2.28
CA ALA A 71 10.48 8.86 -1.40
C ALA A 71 10.10 8.47 0.04
N ALA A 72 10.89 7.62 0.68
CA ALA A 72 10.99 7.67 2.14
C ALA A 72 12.32 8.39 2.46
N PRO A 73 12.33 9.66 2.90
CA PRO A 73 13.50 10.19 3.56
C PRO A 73 13.67 9.36 4.84
N GLY A 74 14.71 8.52 4.87
CA GLY A 74 15.09 7.80 6.07
C GLY A 74 15.29 8.77 7.23
N PRO A 75 15.10 8.33 8.49
CA PRO A 75 15.35 9.19 9.63
C PRO A 75 16.83 9.61 9.61
N SER A 76 17.08 10.90 9.38
CA SER A 76 18.37 11.54 9.62
C SER A 76 18.62 11.52 11.13
N GLY A 77 19.10 10.39 11.64
CA GLY A 77 19.70 10.30 12.97
C GLY A 77 21.02 11.07 12.93
N GLY A 78 21.00 12.29 13.47
CA GLY A 78 22.20 13.06 13.72
C GLY A 78 23.15 12.27 14.61
N LYS A 79 24.38 12.05 14.15
CA LYS A 79 25.51 11.82 15.04
C LYS A 79 26.23 13.15 15.20
N ALA A 80 26.06 13.72 16.39
CA ALA A 80 26.89 14.78 16.91
C ALA A 80 28.35 14.30 16.98
N SER A 81 29.24 15.25 16.68
CA SER A 81 30.56 15.51 17.24
C SER A 81 31.26 14.39 18.02
N GLU A 82 32.47 14.02 17.61
CA GLU A 82 33.72 14.35 18.33
C GLU A 82 34.94 14.22 17.38
#